data_AF-A0A841MLS4-F1
#
_entry.id   AF-A0A841MLS4-F1
#
_cell.length_a   1.000
_cell.length_b   1.000
_cell.length_c   1.000
_cell.angle_alpha   90.00
_cell.angle_beta   90.00
_cell.angle_gamma   90.00
#
_symmetry.space_group_name_H-M   'P 1'
#
loop_
_entity.id
_entity.type
_entity.pdbx_description
1 polymer ?
#
loop_
_entity_poly.entity_id
_entity_poly.type
_entity_poly.pdbx_seq_one_letter_code
_entity_poly.pdbx_strand_id
1 'polypeptide(L)'
;MKITILSKSAVVVLAALLFACSGDKKETQSTKPVSTPVEKAPVEAKVEEKEPEVSQPEGEAVDSNASLTVSGEDLIGNSDCLSCHLKERQVVGPAFLDIAAEYENNDENVTKLANKVIKGGAGVWGEAAMPPHPTLSEEDAKTMVSYILGLT
;
A
#
# COMPACT_ATOMS: atom_id res chain seq x y z
N MET A 1 25.25 -43.72 8.44
CA MET A 1 24.03 -44.54 8.31
C MET A 1 23.11 -43.81 7.34
N LYS A 2 22.90 -44.36 6.15
CA LYS A 2 22.10 -43.77 5.06
C LYS A 2 20.70 -44.37 5.14
N ILE A 3 19.66 -43.55 5.25
CA ILE A 3 18.27 -44.01 5.11
C ILE A 3 17.67 -43.28 3.92
N THR A 4 17.72 -43.98 2.78
CA THR A 4 17.03 -43.65 1.54
C THR A 4 15.70 -44.38 1.57
N ILE A 5 14.57 -43.69 1.60
CA ILE A 5 13.26 -44.31 1.35
C ILE A 5 12.59 -43.54 0.21
N LEU A 6 12.68 -44.15 -0.96
CA LEU A 6 11.81 -43.95 -2.11
C LEU A 6 10.42 -44.49 -1.78
N SER A 7 9.36 -43.76 -2.10
CA SER A 7 8.28 -44.34 -2.91
C SER A 7 7.32 -43.27 -3.41
N LYS A 8 7.22 -43.22 -4.74
CA LYS A 8 6.19 -42.54 -5.49
C LYS A 8 4.90 -43.34 -5.35
N SER A 9 3.78 -42.69 -5.04
CA SER A 9 2.48 -43.24 -5.36
C SER A 9 1.55 -42.10 -5.71
N ALA A 10 1.49 -41.84 -7.02
CA ALA A 10 0.36 -41.21 -7.66
C ALA A 10 -0.88 -42.07 -7.38
N VAL A 11 -1.90 -41.49 -6.77
CA VAL A 11 -3.26 -42.00 -6.85
C VAL A 11 -4.11 -40.86 -7.40
N VAL A 12 -4.39 -40.98 -8.70
CA VAL A 12 -5.40 -40.25 -9.43
C VAL A 12 -6.76 -40.64 -8.83
N VAL A 13 -7.49 -39.67 -8.27
CA VAL A 13 -8.93 -39.80 -8.08
C VAL A 13 -9.61 -38.66 -8.84
N LEU A 14 -10.06 -39.03 -10.02
CA LEU A 14 -10.99 -38.29 -10.86
C LEU A 14 -12.39 -38.40 -10.23
N ALA A 15 -12.96 -37.28 -9.78
CA ALA A 15 -14.37 -37.20 -9.45
C ALA A 15 -14.91 -35.84 -9.91
N ALA A 16 -15.35 -35.79 -11.17
CA ALA A 16 -16.21 -34.74 -11.68
C ALA A 16 -17.65 -35.04 -11.23
N LEU A 17 -18.24 -34.15 -10.43
CA LEU A 17 -19.68 -34.14 -10.17
C LEU A 17 -20.27 -32.85 -10.70
N LEU A 18 -20.99 -33.00 -11.81
CA LEU A 18 -21.88 -32.02 -12.41
C LEU A 18 -23.08 -31.83 -11.49
N PHE A 19 -23.24 -30.66 -10.88
CA PHE A 19 -24.52 -30.20 -10.38
C PHE A 19 -25.14 -29.25 -11.41
N ALA A 20 -25.89 -29.85 -12.33
CA ALA A 20 -26.88 -29.18 -13.14
C ALA A 20 -28.24 -29.34 -12.45
N CYS A 21 -28.81 -28.24 -11.95
CA CYS A 21 -30.26 -28.10 -11.75
C CYS A 21 -30.65 -26.64 -12.01
N SER A 22 -31.23 -26.45 -13.20
CA SER A 22 -31.99 -25.28 -13.61
C SER A 22 -33.38 -25.24 -12.95
N GLY A 23 -33.90 -24.01 -12.79
CA GLY A 23 -35.33 -23.68 -12.66
C GLY A 23 -35.76 -23.33 -11.22
N ASP A 24 -36.47 -22.24 -10.92
CA ASP A 24 -37.32 -21.40 -11.76
C ASP A 24 -37.73 -20.11 -10.98
N LYS A 25 -37.72 -18.97 -11.69
CA LYS A 25 -38.54 -17.75 -11.54
C LYS A 25 -38.69 -17.05 -10.16
N LYS A 26 -38.20 -15.80 -10.10
CA LYS A 26 -39.10 -14.64 -9.95
C LYS A 26 -38.50 -13.36 -10.53
N GLU A 27 -39.05 -12.96 -11.68
CA GLU A 27 -38.96 -11.58 -12.18
C GLU A 27 -39.70 -10.63 -11.24
N THR A 28 -39.16 -9.41 -11.08
CA THR A 28 -39.94 -8.17 -11.20
C THR A 28 -38.95 -7.05 -11.50
N GLN A 29 -38.88 -6.70 -12.80
CA GLN A 29 -38.62 -5.33 -13.23
C GLN A 29 -39.77 -4.46 -12.73
N SER A 30 -39.47 -3.30 -12.18
CA SER A 30 -40.41 -2.18 -12.19
C SER A 30 -39.73 -0.99 -12.84
N THR A 31 -40.30 -0.60 -13.96
CA THR A 31 -39.93 0.53 -14.82
C THR A 31 -40.37 1.87 -14.23
N LYS A 32 -39.62 2.91 -14.66
CA LYS A 32 -39.69 4.39 -14.49
C LYS A 32 -41.10 5.01 -14.77
N PRO A 33 -41.31 6.36 -14.85
CA PRO A 33 -40.55 7.57 -14.44
C PRO A 33 -41.43 8.60 -13.65
N VAL A 34 -40.89 9.75 -13.24
CA VAL A 34 -41.55 11.08 -13.38
C VAL A 34 -40.50 12.19 -13.19
N SER A 35 -40.44 13.05 -14.20
CA SER A 35 -39.72 14.32 -14.32
C SER A 35 -40.28 15.36 -13.32
N THR A 36 -39.61 16.45 -12.96
CA THR A 36 -39.35 17.63 -13.79
C THR A 36 -38.48 18.67 -13.04
N PRO A 37 -37.94 19.69 -13.75
CA PRO A 37 -36.68 20.37 -13.47
C PRO A 37 -36.85 21.80 -12.94
N VAL A 38 -35.72 22.49 -12.69
CA VAL A 38 -35.41 23.92 -12.95
C VAL A 38 -34.00 24.15 -12.34
N GLU A 39 -32.93 24.29 -13.13
CA GLU A 39 -32.42 25.52 -13.76
C GLU A 39 -31.96 26.54 -12.68
N LYS A 40 -30.76 27.14 -12.63
CA LYS A 40 -29.49 27.16 -13.37
C LYS A 40 -28.52 28.01 -12.52
N ALA A 41 -27.24 27.88 -12.86
CA ALA A 41 -26.03 28.58 -12.37
C ALA A 41 -26.15 30.12 -12.28
N PRO A 42 -25.06 30.90 -12.01
CA PRO A 42 -23.73 30.60 -11.44
C PRO A 42 -23.37 31.58 -10.28
N VAL A 43 -22.34 31.29 -9.48
CA VAL A 43 -21.46 32.36 -8.97
C VAL A 43 -20.02 31.86 -8.89
N GLU A 44 -19.21 32.40 -9.78
CA GLU A 44 -17.76 32.51 -9.65
C GLU A 44 -17.44 33.51 -8.54
N ALA A 45 -16.45 33.18 -7.70
CA ALA A 45 -15.55 34.13 -7.01
C ALA A 45 -14.56 33.27 -6.22
N LYS A 46 -13.32 33.17 -6.66
CA LYS A 46 -12.22 34.12 -6.38
C LYS A 46 -11.38 33.59 -5.22
N VAL A 47 -10.27 33.00 -5.65
CA VAL A 47 -9.01 32.86 -4.92
C VAL A 47 -8.70 34.17 -4.20
N GLU A 48 -8.42 34.11 -2.90
CA GLU A 48 -7.51 35.05 -2.29
C GLU A 48 -6.77 34.36 -1.15
N GLU A 49 -5.44 34.36 -1.31
CA GLU A 49 -4.43 33.97 -0.36
C GLU A 49 -4.65 34.68 0.97
N LYS A 50 -4.59 33.92 2.06
CA LYS A 50 -4.26 34.47 3.36
C LYS A 50 -2.90 33.93 3.75
N GLU A 51 -1.88 34.72 3.47
CA GLU A 51 -0.56 34.63 4.08
C GLU A 51 -0.72 34.50 5.60
N PRO A 52 -0.16 33.47 6.24
CA PRO A 52 0.34 33.63 7.59
C PRO A 52 1.71 34.31 7.49
N GLU A 53 1.74 35.57 7.89
CA GLU A 53 2.95 36.27 8.31
C GLU A 53 3.64 35.44 9.40
N VAL A 54 4.59 34.58 9.01
CA VAL A 54 5.54 33.96 9.92
C VAL A 54 6.82 34.73 9.78
N SER A 55 7.07 35.52 10.82
CA SER A 55 8.28 36.29 11.04
C SER A 55 9.51 35.41 10.84
N GLN A 56 10.33 35.81 9.87
CA GLN A 56 11.70 35.33 9.74
C GLN A 56 12.50 35.84 10.96
N PRO A 57 13.14 34.99 11.76
CA PRO A 57 14.46 35.31 12.25
C PRO A 57 15.46 34.94 11.15
N GLU A 58 15.95 36.00 10.52
CA GLU A 58 17.24 36.12 9.88
C GLU A 58 18.37 35.26 10.49
N GLY A 59 19.08 34.55 9.60
CA GLY A 59 20.53 34.44 9.66
C GLY A 59 21.13 33.16 10.24
N GLU A 60 21.22 32.12 9.41
CA GLU A 60 22.36 31.19 9.48
C GLU A 60 22.74 30.75 8.06
N ALA A 61 23.99 31.04 7.68
CA ALA A 61 24.55 30.68 6.39
C ALA A 61 24.61 29.15 6.27
N VAL A 62 23.70 28.55 5.49
CA VAL A 62 23.75 27.12 5.18
C VAL A 62 24.67 26.93 3.97
N ASP A 63 25.77 26.24 4.23
CA ASP A 63 26.72 25.73 3.26
C ASP A 63 25.99 24.98 2.15
N SER A 64 26.17 25.42 0.89
CA SER A 64 25.46 24.92 -0.29
C SER A 64 25.92 23.53 -0.76
N ASN A 65 26.34 22.65 0.15
CA ASN A 65 26.69 21.27 -0.18
C ASN A 65 26.20 20.22 0.83
N ALA A 66 25.26 20.59 1.71
CA ALA A 66 24.46 19.59 2.42
C ALA A 66 23.39 19.06 1.46
N SER A 67 23.62 17.86 0.90
CA SER A 67 22.55 17.06 0.32
C SER A 67 21.43 16.99 1.36
N LEU A 68 20.30 17.63 1.09
CA LEU A 68 19.13 17.60 1.96
C LEU A 68 18.63 16.16 2.00
N THR A 69 19.11 15.37 2.95
CA THR A 69 18.66 13.99 3.14
C THR A 69 17.22 14.02 3.62
N VAL A 70 16.28 13.65 2.75
CA VAL A 70 14.87 13.49 3.11
C VAL A 70 14.74 12.23 3.98
N SER A 71 14.02 12.32 5.09
CA SER A 71 13.87 11.18 5.99
C SER A 71 12.91 10.13 5.42
N GLY A 72 13.08 8.85 5.80
CA GLY A 72 12.15 7.79 5.41
C GLY A 72 10.72 8.01 5.92
N GLU A 73 10.59 8.65 7.09
CA GLU A 73 9.29 9.05 7.66
C GLU A 73 8.58 10.07 6.78
N ASP A 74 9.31 11.12 6.34
CA ASP A 74 8.77 12.15 5.46
C ASP A 74 8.39 11.57 4.10
N LEU A 75 9.21 10.68 3.55
CA LEU A 75 8.92 9.99 2.30
C LEU A 75 7.62 9.18 2.39
N ILE A 76 7.42 8.43 3.48
CA ILE A 76 6.18 7.68 3.75
C ILE A 76 4.99 8.62 3.91
N GLY A 77 5.16 9.70 4.68
CA GLY A 77 4.11 10.68 4.96
C GLY A 77 3.64 11.45 3.72
N ASN A 78 4.52 11.64 2.74
CA ASN A 78 4.22 12.27 1.46
C ASN A 78 3.77 11.28 0.36
N SER A 79 3.65 9.99 0.70
CA SER A 79 3.24 8.92 -0.21
C SER A 79 1.85 8.36 0.16
N ASP A 80 1.36 7.41 -0.61
CA ASP A 80 0.07 6.74 -0.38
C ASP A 80 0.15 5.58 0.64
N CYS A 81 1.32 5.33 1.24
CA CYS A 81 1.57 4.23 2.17
C CYS A 81 0.57 4.18 3.34
N LEU A 82 0.21 5.36 3.88
CA LEU A 82 -0.67 5.51 5.04
C LEU A 82 -2.14 5.16 4.76
N SER A 83 -2.50 4.95 3.49
CA SER A 83 -3.83 4.43 3.13
C SER A 83 -4.01 2.95 3.52
N CYS A 84 -2.92 2.19 3.55
CA CYS A 84 -2.95 0.74 3.75
C CYS A 84 -2.09 0.26 4.93
N HIS A 85 -1.20 1.10 5.45
CA HIS A 85 -0.36 0.79 6.59
C HIS A 85 -0.47 1.88 7.65
N LEU A 86 -0.49 1.48 8.92
CA LEU A 86 -0.36 2.40 10.04
C LEU A 86 0.80 1.95 10.93
N LYS A 87 1.30 2.86 11.76
CA LYS A 87 2.45 2.57 12.62
C LYS A 87 2.20 1.40 13.56
N GLU A 88 1.08 1.43 14.27
CA GLU A 88 0.84 0.56 15.44
C GLU A 88 -0.27 -0.48 15.24
N ARG A 89 -1.05 -0.39 14.17
CA ARG A 89 -2.19 -1.31 13.95
C ARG A 89 -2.31 -1.74 12.51
N GLN A 90 -2.61 -3.01 12.30
CA GLN A 90 -2.96 -3.54 11.00
C GLN A 90 -4.28 -2.94 10.51
N VAL A 91 -4.32 -2.60 9.21
CA VAL A 91 -5.54 -2.15 8.51
C VAL A 91 -5.76 -3.00 7.27
N VAL A 92 -5.09 -2.69 6.16
CA VAL A 92 -5.06 -3.53 4.95
C VAL A 92 -3.77 -4.34 4.94
N GLY A 93 -2.64 -3.65 5.05
CA GLY A 93 -1.32 -4.24 5.29
C GLY A 93 -0.97 -4.30 6.77
N PRO A 94 0.11 -5.02 7.13
CA PRO A 94 0.62 -5.12 8.50
C PRO A 94 0.99 -3.75 9.09
N ALA A 95 1.00 -3.64 10.42
CA ALA A 95 1.51 -2.44 11.06
C ALA A 95 3.02 -2.29 10.79
N PHE A 96 3.53 -1.05 10.75
CA PHE A 96 4.97 -0.86 10.57
C PHE A 96 5.79 -1.50 11.70
N LEU A 97 5.29 -1.48 12.93
CA LEU A 97 5.92 -2.18 14.05
C LEU A 97 5.96 -3.70 13.88
N ASP A 98 4.93 -4.29 13.26
CA ASP A 98 4.93 -5.74 12.98
C ASP A 98 5.99 -6.10 11.93
N ILE A 99 6.16 -5.26 10.91
CA ILE A 99 7.22 -5.42 9.89
C ILE A 99 8.60 -5.31 10.55
N ALA A 100 8.78 -4.32 11.42
CA ALA A 100 10.03 -4.10 12.15
C ALA A 100 10.38 -5.26 13.09
N ALA A 101 9.36 -5.88 13.71
CA ALA A 101 9.54 -7.04 14.58
C ALA A 101 9.87 -8.33 13.82
N GLU A 102 9.35 -8.50 12.60
CA GLU A 102 9.56 -9.69 11.77
C GLU A 102 10.92 -9.70 11.05
N TYR A 103 11.43 -8.53 10.67
CA TYR A 103 12.66 -8.42 9.88
C TYR A 103 13.75 -7.66 10.62
N GLU A 104 14.94 -8.26 10.71
CA GLU A 104 16.14 -7.57 11.18
C GLU A 104 16.48 -6.36 10.30
N ASN A 105 16.89 -5.26 10.92
CA ASN A 105 17.35 -4.07 10.20
C ASN A 105 18.77 -4.27 9.64
N ASN A 106 18.84 -4.87 8.45
CA ASN A 106 20.07 -5.11 7.70
C ASN A 106 19.88 -4.88 6.19
N ASP A 107 20.98 -4.70 5.46
CA ASP A 107 20.96 -4.33 4.03
C ASP A 107 20.21 -5.33 3.14
N GLU A 108 20.24 -6.62 3.49
CA GLU A 108 19.54 -7.67 2.77
C GLU A 108 18.02 -7.49 2.89
N ASN A 109 17.52 -7.32 4.12
CA ASN A 109 16.09 -7.11 4.37
C ASN A 109 15.62 -5.76 3.81
N VAL A 110 16.42 -4.71 3.96
CA VAL A 110 16.14 -3.39 3.38
C VAL A 110 15.96 -3.51 1.86
N THR A 111 16.91 -4.15 1.17
CA THR A 111 16.85 -4.32 -0.29
C THR A 111 15.68 -5.21 -0.72
N LYS A 112 15.43 -6.30 0.01
CA LYS A 112 14.33 -7.23 -0.25
C LYS A 112 12.96 -6.56 -0.13
N LEU A 113 12.74 -5.83 0.96
CA LEU A 113 11.48 -5.16 1.22
C LEU A 113 11.30 -3.93 0.33
N ALA A 114 12.35 -3.18 0.01
CA ALA A 114 12.27 -2.09 -0.98
C ALA A 114 11.81 -2.62 -2.35
N ASN A 115 12.36 -3.77 -2.78
CA ASN A 115 11.89 -4.46 -3.98
C ASN A 115 10.43 -4.90 -3.88
N LYS A 116 9.98 -5.37 -2.71
CA LYS A 116 8.58 -5.74 -2.46
C LYS A 116 7.66 -4.51 -2.58
N VAL A 117 8.05 -3.35 -2.07
CA VAL A 117 7.31 -2.09 -2.20
C VAL A 117 7.16 -1.71 -3.67
N ILE A 118 8.26 -1.69 -4.43
CA ILE A 118 8.23 -1.27 -5.84
C ILE A 118 7.42 -2.25 -6.71
N LYS A 119 7.59 -3.55 -6.51
CA LYS A 119 6.98 -4.60 -7.35
C LYS A 119 5.62 -5.08 -6.87
N GLY A 120 5.24 -4.70 -5.65
CA GLY A 120 4.06 -5.24 -4.97
C GLY A 120 4.20 -6.72 -4.61
N GLY A 121 3.09 -7.30 -4.15
CA GLY A 121 2.94 -8.75 -4.00
C GLY A 121 2.01 -9.14 -2.86
N ALA A 122 1.86 -10.46 -2.66
CA ALA A 122 0.89 -11.02 -1.72
C ALA A 122 1.50 -12.18 -0.90
N GLY A 123 0.72 -12.71 0.05
CA GLY A 123 0.94 -14.03 0.67
C GLY A 123 1.79 -14.07 1.95
N VAL A 124 2.57 -13.02 2.23
CA VAL A 124 3.42 -12.98 3.44
C VAL A 124 2.60 -12.66 4.70
N TRP A 125 1.67 -11.72 4.57
CA TRP A 125 0.91 -11.14 5.68
C TRP A 125 -0.60 -11.48 5.61
N GLY A 126 -0.97 -12.42 4.74
CA GLY A 126 -2.35 -12.80 4.46
C GLY A 126 -2.69 -12.75 2.97
N GLU A 127 -4.00 -12.74 2.69
CA GLU A 127 -4.56 -12.79 1.34
C GLU A 127 -4.51 -11.43 0.61
N ALA A 128 -4.45 -10.33 1.35
CA ALA A 128 -4.37 -8.99 0.79
C ALA A 128 -3.05 -8.82 0.00
N ALA A 129 -3.18 -8.35 -1.24
CA ALA A 129 -2.04 -8.02 -2.10
C ALA A 129 -1.71 -6.53 -1.97
N MET A 130 -0.44 -6.21 -1.80
CA MET A 130 0.06 -4.85 -1.93
C MET A 130 0.27 -4.54 -3.43
N PRO A 131 -0.39 -3.51 -3.99
CA PRO A 131 -0.13 -3.07 -5.36
C PRO A 131 1.33 -2.64 -5.57
N PRO A 132 1.85 -2.67 -6.81
CA PRO A 132 3.18 -2.15 -7.10
C PRO A 132 3.23 -0.61 -6.98
N HIS A 133 4.35 -0.08 -6.49
CA HIS A 133 4.65 1.36 -6.45
C HIS A 133 5.82 1.68 -7.41
N PRO A 134 5.63 1.58 -8.74
CA PRO A 134 6.71 1.66 -9.73
C PRO A 134 7.30 3.06 -9.91
N THR A 135 6.67 4.09 -9.34
CA THR A 135 7.14 5.48 -9.38
C THR A 135 8.18 5.79 -8.31
N LEU A 136 8.32 4.92 -7.30
CA LEU A 136 9.36 5.07 -6.28
C LEU A 136 10.72 4.67 -6.84
N SER A 137 11.72 5.49 -6.56
CA SER A 137 13.11 5.10 -6.79
C SER A 137 13.51 3.99 -5.82
N GLU A 138 14.53 3.19 -6.20
CA GLU A 138 15.06 2.19 -5.29
C GLU A 138 15.68 2.81 -4.03
N GLU A 139 16.29 3.99 -4.16
CA GLU A 139 16.90 4.73 -3.05
C GLU A 139 15.85 5.21 -2.05
N ASP A 140 14.76 5.82 -2.52
CA ASP A 140 13.66 6.27 -1.65
C ASP A 140 13.00 5.06 -0.98
N ALA A 141 12.72 3.99 -1.73
CA ALA A 141 12.12 2.78 -1.17
C ALA A 141 13.01 2.14 -0.09
N LYS A 142 14.33 2.11 -0.28
CA LYS A 142 15.26 1.68 0.76
C LYS A 142 15.24 2.61 1.96
N THR A 143 15.23 3.91 1.76
CA THR A 143 15.17 4.90 2.84
C THR A 143 13.90 4.76 3.68
N MET A 144 12.74 4.59 3.03
CA MET A 144 11.46 4.32 3.70
C MET A 144 11.49 3.01 4.50
N VAL A 145 12.01 1.93 3.90
CA VAL A 145 12.08 0.61 4.55
C VAL A 145 13.05 0.62 5.72
N SER A 146 14.21 1.25 5.59
CA SER A 146 15.17 1.40 6.69
C SER A 146 14.57 2.15 7.88
N TYR A 147 13.74 3.17 7.63
CA TYR A 147 12.96 3.82 8.69
C TYR A 147 12.01 2.83 9.37
N ILE A 148 11.21 2.08 8.59
CA ILE A 148 10.27 1.09 9.12
C ILE A 148 10.98 0.06 10.00
N LEU A 149 12.07 -0.54 9.52
CA LEU A 149 12.85 -1.53 10.27
C LEU A 149 13.58 -0.93 11.48
N GLY A 150 13.73 0.38 11.54
CA GLY A 150 14.29 1.11 12.68
C GLY A 150 13.29 1.43 13.79
N LEU A 151 12.01 1.06 13.65
CA LEU A 151 10.97 1.35 14.65
C LEU A 151 10.98 0.39 15.86
N THR A 152 11.95 -0.52 15.95
CA THR A 152 12.10 -1.53 17.01
C THR A 152 12.56 -0.97 18.35
#